data_AF-A0A2T9Y5H8-F1
#
_entry.id   AF-A0A2T9Y5H8-F1
#
_cell.length_a   1.000
_cell.length_b   1.000
_cell.length_c   1.000
_cell.angle_alpha   90.00
_cell.angle_beta   90.00
_cell.angle_gamma   90.00
#
_symmetry.space_group_name_H-M   'P 1'
#
loop_
_entity.id
_entity.type
_entity.pdbx_description
1 polymer ?
#
loop_
_entity_poly.entity_id
_entity_poly.type
_entity_poly.pdbx_seq_one_letter_code
_entity_poly.pdbx_strand_id
1 'polypeptide(L)'
;MLVWNLLFLGIVSAKMSGVKYSPSYNENCKTGADLQSDVDIIVGSSNAVLIDYFDICNVAESIRKFTDKNLGIYLDIDAHTFFSIEYDEKKFEKFIDTNLFKSVKGISVSSTSTADGNKQLKNYSRKIKKLLLKKNKKTSVGIKEKITLSNNGYFPGYEGVASGFTRNKDSLDYMLLSVDILGNSIDSSVFASKLFNETFVRMQDLKKPIYLEILPGTGKFSDKSFFDVLRELECRQSGTINYFVGDNFGSDSIFRKSKIYNKLENLSKNTFDCQGHEHIGN
;
A
#
# COMPACT_ATOMS: atom_id res chain seq x y z
N MET A 1 48.48 21.44 6.63
CA MET A 1 47.26 20.67 6.97
C MET A 1 46.32 20.72 5.78
N LEU A 2 46.23 19.65 4.99
CA LEU A 2 45.21 19.51 3.94
C LEU A 2 44.01 18.79 4.55
N VAL A 3 42.86 19.46 4.62
CA VAL A 3 41.58 18.87 5.02
C VAL A 3 40.94 18.30 3.75
N TRP A 4 40.91 16.97 3.65
CA TRP A 4 40.12 16.26 2.64
C TRP A 4 38.64 16.31 3.04
N ASN A 5 37.86 17.18 2.41
CA ASN A 5 36.40 17.08 2.42
C ASN A 5 35.99 15.98 1.45
N LEU A 6 35.92 14.74 1.94
CA LEU A 6 35.27 13.63 1.26
C LEU A 6 33.76 13.88 1.25
N LEU A 7 33.27 14.51 0.18
CA LEU A 7 31.87 14.45 -0.23
C LEU A 7 31.56 12.99 -0.60
N PHE A 8 31.06 12.21 0.37
CA PHE A 8 30.34 10.98 0.06
C PHE A 8 29.04 11.40 -0.62
N LEU A 9 29.08 11.53 -1.95
CA LEU A 9 27.91 11.39 -2.80
C LEU A 9 27.49 9.92 -2.73
N GLY A 10 26.93 9.53 -1.58
CA GLY A 10 26.24 8.26 -1.47
C GLY A 10 25.13 8.29 -2.51
N ILE A 11 25.23 7.44 -3.52
CA ILE A 11 24.10 7.14 -4.40
C ILE A 11 23.07 6.50 -3.48
N VAL A 12 22.14 7.29 -2.96
CA VAL A 12 20.98 6.77 -2.26
C VAL A 12 20.12 6.13 -3.34
N SER A 13 20.24 4.81 -3.48
CA SER A 13 19.26 4.02 -4.22
C SER A 13 17.88 4.35 -3.63
N ALA A 14 17.05 4.98 -4.44
CA ALA A 14 15.69 5.33 -4.05
C ALA A 14 14.85 4.08 -4.30
N LYS A 15 14.30 3.50 -3.24
CA LYS A 15 13.34 2.41 -3.36
C LYS A 15 11.93 2.94 -3.46
N MET A 16 11.05 2.18 -4.10
CA MET A 16 9.63 2.45 -4.12
C MET A 16 9.10 2.61 -2.68
N SER A 17 8.02 3.39 -2.54
CA SER A 17 7.32 3.55 -1.26
C SER A 17 7.00 2.20 -0.61
N GLY A 18 6.33 1.31 -1.33
CA GLY A 18 5.98 0.00 -0.80
C GLY A 18 5.36 -0.95 -1.81
N VAL A 19 5.15 -2.18 -1.36
CA VAL A 19 4.54 -3.27 -2.12
C VAL A 19 3.35 -3.82 -1.34
N LYS A 20 2.24 -4.14 -2.02
CA LYS A 20 1.14 -4.91 -1.45
C LYS A 20 1.45 -6.40 -1.62
N TYR A 21 1.36 -7.15 -0.52
CA TYR A 21 1.79 -8.54 -0.43
C TYR A 21 0.70 -9.42 0.19
N SER A 22 0.41 -10.54 -0.49
CA SER A 22 -0.36 -11.63 0.08
C SER A 22 0.55 -12.80 0.48
N PRO A 23 0.43 -13.32 1.71
CA PRO A 23 1.08 -14.56 2.14
C PRO A 23 0.60 -15.83 1.40
N SER A 24 -0.52 -15.75 0.68
CA SER A 24 -1.02 -16.80 -0.21
C SER A 24 -0.80 -16.46 -1.68
N TYR A 25 -0.82 -17.52 -2.49
CA TYR A 25 -0.92 -17.45 -3.94
C TYR A 25 -1.80 -18.59 -4.43
N ASN A 26 -2.79 -18.30 -5.28
CA ASN A 26 -3.79 -19.27 -5.75
C ASN A 26 -4.42 -20.09 -4.60
N GLU A 27 -4.92 -19.39 -3.57
CA GLU A 27 -5.56 -19.97 -2.38
C GLU A 27 -4.66 -20.86 -1.51
N ASN A 28 -3.36 -20.95 -1.82
CA ASN A 28 -2.40 -21.75 -1.07
C ASN A 28 -1.41 -20.87 -0.31
N CYS A 29 -1.09 -21.27 0.91
CA CYS A 29 -0.05 -20.61 1.69
C CYS A 29 1.33 -20.85 1.08
N LYS A 30 2.08 -19.77 0.92
CA LYS A 30 3.48 -19.83 0.48
C LYS A 30 4.31 -20.60 1.50
N THR A 31 5.23 -21.42 1.01
CA THR A 31 6.19 -22.10 1.88
C THR A 31 7.19 -21.10 2.46
N GLY A 32 7.92 -21.47 3.51
CA GLY A 32 8.97 -20.62 4.07
C GLY A 32 10.07 -20.24 3.06
N ALA A 33 10.30 -21.08 2.05
CA ALA A 33 11.23 -20.81 0.95
C ALA A 33 10.65 -19.82 -0.07
N ASP A 34 9.39 -20.01 -0.48
CA ASP A 34 8.70 -19.09 -1.39
C ASP A 34 8.59 -17.69 -0.78
N LEU A 35 8.21 -17.62 0.50
CA LEU A 35 8.16 -16.38 1.27
C LEU A 35 9.55 -15.72 1.37
N GLN A 36 10.62 -16.50 1.56
CA GLN A 36 11.97 -15.92 1.59
C GLN A 36 12.36 -15.34 0.23
N SER A 37 12.04 -16.04 -0.87
CA SER A 37 12.27 -15.53 -2.23
C SER A 37 11.53 -14.21 -2.46
N ASP A 38 10.28 -14.10 -2.00
CA ASP A 38 9.52 -12.84 -2.10
C ASP A 38 10.15 -11.73 -1.26
N VAL A 39 10.58 -12.05 -0.04
CA VAL A 39 11.26 -11.10 0.86
C VAL A 39 12.50 -10.52 0.19
N ASP A 40 13.34 -11.35 -0.42
CA ASP A 40 14.58 -10.87 -1.03
C ASP A 40 14.31 -9.93 -2.22
N ILE A 41 13.26 -10.19 -3.01
CA ILE A 41 12.83 -9.33 -4.12
C ILE A 41 12.29 -7.99 -3.62
N ILE A 42 11.40 -8.02 -2.62
CA ILE A 42 10.74 -6.83 -2.09
C ILE A 42 11.76 -5.95 -1.36
N VAL A 43 12.67 -6.53 -0.59
CA VAL A 43 13.74 -5.79 0.11
C VAL A 43 14.64 -5.05 -0.87
N GLY A 44 14.92 -5.62 -2.04
CA GLY A 44 15.69 -4.95 -3.09
C GLY A 44 14.98 -3.73 -3.69
N SER A 45 13.65 -3.69 -3.65
CA SER A 45 12.85 -2.76 -4.47
C SER A 45 11.96 -1.79 -3.70
N SER A 46 11.68 -2.02 -2.40
CA SER A 46 10.75 -1.18 -1.63
C SER A 46 11.20 -0.90 -0.19
N ASN A 47 10.61 0.15 0.40
CA ASN A 47 10.84 0.53 1.80
C ASN A 47 9.80 -0.03 2.79
N ALA A 48 8.66 -0.49 2.28
CA ALA A 48 7.55 -0.95 3.09
C ALA A 48 6.76 -2.06 2.38
N VAL A 49 5.99 -2.79 3.18
CA VAL A 49 5.06 -3.81 2.73
C VAL A 49 3.69 -3.61 3.39
N LEU A 50 2.62 -3.71 2.60
CA LEU A 50 1.25 -3.80 3.06
C LEU A 50 0.82 -5.26 2.95
N ILE A 51 0.61 -5.94 4.09
CA ILE A 51 0.34 -7.38 4.15
C ILE A 51 -1.15 -7.62 4.36
N ASP A 52 -1.75 -8.53 3.60
CA ASP A 52 -3.08 -9.06 3.90
C ASP A 52 -3.07 -9.87 5.21
N TYR A 53 -3.79 -9.39 6.23
CA TYR A 53 -3.69 -9.94 7.59
C TYR A 53 -4.51 -11.22 7.79
N PHE A 54 -5.66 -11.36 7.13
CA PHE A 54 -6.57 -12.51 7.30
C PHE A 54 -6.38 -13.63 6.31
N ASP A 55 -5.16 -13.74 5.80
CA ASP A 55 -4.83 -14.97 5.13
C ASP A 55 -4.81 -16.12 6.16
N ILE A 56 -5.33 -17.29 5.79
CA ILE A 56 -5.21 -18.53 6.58
C ILE A 56 -3.74 -18.92 6.84
N CYS A 57 -2.82 -18.21 6.20
CA CYS A 57 -1.39 -18.39 6.24
C CYS A 57 -0.74 -17.72 7.46
N ASN A 58 0.47 -18.17 7.79
CA ASN A 58 1.23 -17.71 8.94
C ASN A 58 1.75 -16.27 8.74
N VAL A 59 0.87 -15.27 8.87
CA VAL A 59 1.19 -13.85 8.71
C VAL A 59 2.31 -13.40 9.65
N ALA A 60 2.39 -14.00 10.86
CA ALA A 60 3.46 -13.71 11.82
C ALA A 60 4.86 -14.05 11.26
N GLU A 61 4.98 -15.08 10.42
CA GLU A 61 6.24 -15.38 9.74
C GLU A 61 6.60 -14.32 8.71
N SER A 62 5.61 -13.85 7.93
CA SER A 62 5.82 -12.78 6.95
C SER A 62 6.29 -11.49 7.64
N ILE A 63 5.59 -11.06 8.69
CA ILE A 63 5.95 -9.87 9.47
C ILE A 63 7.38 -9.97 10.00
N ARG A 64 7.76 -11.12 10.57
CA ARG A 64 9.10 -11.35 11.10
C ARG A 64 10.18 -11.23 10.02
N LYS A 65 10.04 -11.96 8.90
CA LYS A 65 11.04 -11.93 7.82
C LYS A 65 11.20 -10.54 7.20
N PHE A 66 10.13 -9.78 7.02
CA PHE A 66 10.22 -8.40 6.54
C PHE A 66 10.81 -7.44 7.59
N THR A 67 10.48 -7.64 8.88
CA THR A 67 11.03 -6.83 9.98
C THR A 67 12.53 -7.05 10.12
N ASP A 68 13.02 -8.29 9.99
CA ASP A 68 14.44 -8.64 10.05
C ASP A 68 15.27 -7.96 8.94
N LYS A 69 14.60 -7.50 7.87
CA LYS A 69 15.19 -6.76 6.75
C LYS A 69 14.93 -5.25 6.83
N ASN A 70 14.41 -4.76 7.95
CA ASN A 70 14.13 -3.35 8.23
C ASN A 70 13.08 -2.70 7.30
N LEU A 71 12.09 -3.48 6.81
CA LEU A 71 10.97 -2.91 6.06
C LEU A 71 9.89 -2.36 7.00
N GLY A 72 9.24 -1.28 6.58
CA GLY A 72 8.02 -0.80 7.23
C GLY A 72 6.87 -1.78 7.02
N ILE A 73 6.24 -2.21 8.10
CA ILE A 73 5.12 -3.16 8.03
C ILE A 73 3.79 -2.43 8.18
N TYR A 74 2.90 -2.62 7.22
CA TYR A 74 1.50 -2.21 7.28
C TYR A 74 0.63 -3.45 7.11
N LEU A 75 -0.53 -3.47 7.75
CA LEU A 75 -1.49 -4.57 7.65
C LEU A 75 -2.80 -4.07 7.04
N ASP A 76 -3.35 -4.82 6.09
CA ASP A 76 -4.71 -4.64 5.58
C ASP A 76 -5.62 -5.66 6.25
N ILE A 77 -6.70 -5.16 6.83
CA ILE A 77 -7.62 -5.91 7.65
C ILE A 77 -9.03 -5.77 7.05
N ASP A 78 -9.51 -6.83 6.40
CA ASP A 78 -10.92 -6.90 6.01
C ASP A 78 -11.79 -6.99 7.27
N ALA A 79 -12.64 -5.99 7.47
CA ALA A 79 -13.47 -5.86 8.67
C ALA A 79 -14.60 -6.89 8.74
N HIS A 80 -15.09 -7.37 7.60
CA HIS A 80 -16.08 -8.44 7.55
C HIS A 80 -15.45 -9.76 8.01
N THR A 81 -14.25 -10.07 7.52
CA THR A 81 -13.51 -11.25 7.98
C THR A 81 -13.09 -11.13 9.44
N PHE A 82 -12.57 -9.97 9.88
CA PHE A 82 -12.09 -9.77 11.25
C PHE A 82 -13.15 -10.04 12.31
N PHE A 83 -14.37 -9.54 12.11
CA PHE A 83 -15.38 -9.46 13.16
C PHE A 83 -16.58 -10.37 12.92
N SER A 84 -16.57 -11.19 11.86
CA SER A 84 -17.59 -12.22 11.64
C SER A 84 -17.47 -13.40 12.62
N ILE A 85 -16.31 -13.54 13.29
CA ILE A 85 -16.06 -14.61 14.25
C ILE A 85 -15.45 -14.01 15.53
N GLU A 86 -16.11 -14.15 16.69
CA GLU A 86 -15.61 -13.67 18.00
C GLU A 86 -14.18 -14.16 18.32
N TYR A 87 -13.83 -15.32 17.75
CA TYR A 87 -12.52 -15.96 17.85
C TYR A 87 -11.38 -15.10 17.26
N ASP A 88 -11.65 -14.36 16.19
CA ASP A 88 -10.64 -13.58 15.47
C ASP A 88 -10.30 -12.26 16.18
N GLU A 89 -11.28 -11.68 16.89
CA GLU A 89 -11.03 -10.51 17.75
C GLU A 89 -10.11 -10.86 18.93
N LYS A 90 -10.38 -11.95 19.65
CA LYS A 90 -9.52 -12.37 20.78
C LYS A 90 -8.11 -12.75 20.31
N LYS A 91 -7.99 -13.36 19.13
CA LYS A 91 -6.69 -13.64 18.50
C LYS A 91 -5.95 -12.36 18.17
N PHE A 92 -6.62 -11.37 17.58
CA PHE A 92 -6.00 -10.09 17.29
C PHE A 92 -5.59 -9.37 18.58
N GLU A 93 -6.43 -9.36 19.62
CA GLU A 93 -6.08 -8.75 20.91
C GLU A 93 -4.83 -9.37 21.54
N LYS A 94 -4.63 -10.69 21.39
CA LYS A 94 -3.39 -11.37 21.79
C LYS A 94 -2.23 -11.01 20.87
N PHE A 95 -2.47 -10.92 19.57
CA PHE A 95 -1.44 -10.58 18.59
C PHE A 95 -0.88 -9.17 18.81
N ILE A 96 -1.73 -8.17 19.08
CA ILE A 96 -1.30 -6.79 19.33
C ILE A 96 -0.45 -6.63 20.60
N ASP A 97 -0.51 -7.60 21.53
CA ASP A 97 0.32 -7.64 22.73
C ASP A 97 1.71 -8.24 22.48
N THR A 98 1.95 -8.84 21.31
CA THR A 98 3.23 -9.46 21.00
C THR A 98 4.31 -8.43 20.67
N ASN A 99 5.58 -8.79 20.90
CA ASN A 99 6.71 -7.97 20.44
C ASN A 99 6.76 -7.85 18.92
N LEU A 100 6.28 -8.87 18.20
CA LEU A 100 6.22 -8.85 16.74
C LEU A 100 5.32 -7.71 16.24
N PHE A 101 4.17 -7.50 16.87
CA PHE A 101 3.26 -6.42 16.47
C PHE A 101 3.85 -5.01 16.68
N LYS A 102 4.86 -4.84 17.55
CA LYS A 102 5.51 -3.54 17.75
C LYS A 102 6.24 -3.03 16.50
N SER A 103 6.54 -3.89 15.52
CA SER A 103 7.10 -3.47 14.23
C SER A 103 6.06 -2.97 13.23
N VAL A 104 4.76 -3.14 13.52
CA VAL A 104 3.66 -2.70 12.65
C VAL A 104 3.46 -1.19 12.76
N LYS A 105 3.68 -0.49 11.65
CA LYS A 105 3.56 0.96 11.50
C LYS A 105 2.12 1.42 11.32
N GLY A 106 1.31 0.65 10.58
CA GLY A 106 -0.09 1.01 10.34
C GLY A 106 -1.02 -0.15 10.05
N ILE A 107 -2.31 0.06 10.32
CA ILE A 107 -3.41 -0.85 10.00
C ILE A 107 -4.44 -0.11 9.15
N SER A 108 -4.74 -0.66 7.97
CA SER A 108 -5.84 -0.24 7.12
C SER A 108 -7.02 -1.16 7.36
N VAL A 109 -8.19 -0.60 7.60
CA VAL A 109 -9.44 -1.37 7.71
C VAL A 109 -10.18 -1.28 6.39
N SER A 110 -10.47 -2.42 5.76
CA SER A 110 -11.21 -2.53 4.51
C SER A 110 -12.60 -3.15 4.72
N SER A 111 -13.51 -2.96 3.77
CA SER A 111 -14.82 -3.62 3.76
C SER A 111 -15.18 -3.97 2.33
N THR A 112 -15.51 -5.24 2.10
CA THR A 112 -15.90 -5.79 0.80
C THR A 112 -17.42 -5.73 0.55
N SER A 113 -18.22 -5.28 1.53
CA SER A 113 -19.70 -5.25 1.44
C SER A 113 -20.25 -3.88 1.04
N THR A 114 -21.11 -3.84 0.03
CA THR A 114 -21.66 -2.61 -0.58
C THR A 114 -22.89 -2.04 0.13
N ALA A 115 -23.63 -2.81 0.92
CA ALA A 115 -24.89 -2.34 1.54
C ALA A 115 -24.69 -1.63 2.89
N ASP A 116 -23.69 -2.04 3.69
CA ASP A 116 -23.39 -1.50 5.03
C ASP A 116 -21.91 -1.10 5.23
N GLY A 117 -21.09 -1.16 4.17
CA GLY A 117 -19.64 -1.07 4.24
C GLY A 117 -19.11 0.18 4.95
N ASN A 118 -19.70 1.36 4.69
CA ASN A 118 -19.28 2.61 5.33
C ASN A 118 -19.51 2.64 6.85
N LYS A 119 -20.65 2.10 7.31
CA LYS A 119 -20.98 2.04 8.74
C LYS A 119 -20.06 1.04 9.44
N GLN A 120 -19.77 -0.08 8.77
CA GLN A 120 -18.83 -1.09 9.22
C GLN A 120 -17.41 -0.51 9.33
N LEU A 121 -16.86 0.07 8.25
CA LEU A 121 -15.53 0.71 8.22
C LEU A 121 -15.34 1.68 9.39
N LYS A 122 -16.31 2.57 9.62
CA LYS A 122 -16.29 3.54 10.71
C LYS A 122 -16.27 2.90 12.09
N ASN A 123 -17.15 1.92 12.33
CA ASN A 123 -17.24 1.28 13.63
C ASN A 123 -15.99 0.45 13.94
N TYR A 124 -15.48 -0.28 12.95
CA TYR A 124 -14.35 -1.18 13.11
C TYR A 124 -13.02 -0.44 13.19
N SER A 125 -12.79 0.59 12.37
CA SER A 125 -11.60 1.46 12.51
C SER A 125 -11.55 2.10 13.90
N ARG A 126 -12.68 2.58 14.43
CA ARG A 126 -12.74 3.12 15.81
C ARG A 126 -12.46 2.07 16.87
N LYS A 127 -12.95 0.85 16.69
CA LYS A 127 -12.74 -0.25 17.63
C LYS A 127 -11.26 -0.65 17.67
N ILE A 128 -10.64 -0.86 16.51
CA ILE A 128 -9.20 -1.14 16.38
C ILE A 128 -8.39 0.01 16.98
N LYS A 129 -8.70 1.26 16.66
CA LYS A 129 -8.01 2.43 17.24
C LYS A 129 -8.11 2.47 18.76
N LYS A 130 -9.27 2.18 19.35
CA LYS A 130 -9.43 2.10 20.82
C LYS A 130 -8.58 0.98 21.44
N LEU A 131 -8.46 -0.18 20.78
CA LEU A 131 -7.59 -1.27 21.24
C LEU A 131 -6.11 -0.86 21.19
N LEU A 132 -5.68 -0.27 20.08
CA LEU A 132 -4.30 0.18 19.90
C LEU A 132 -3.93 1.33 20.84
N LEU A 133 -4.85 2.27 21.12
CA LEU A 133 -4.59 3.36 22.09
C LEU A 133 -4.26 2.85 23.50
N LYS A 134 -4.73 1.65 23.87
CA LYS A 134 -4.41 1.03 25.16
C LYS A 134 -3.07 0.29 25.14
N LYS A 135 -2.74 -0.36 24.02
CA LYS A 135 -1.68 -1.39 23.96
C LYS A 135 -0.49 -1.00 23.07
N ASN A 136 -0.72 -0.28 21.98
CA ASN A 136 0.29 0.12 21.01
C ASN A 136 -0.05 1.45 20.31
N LYS A 137 0.21 2.57 21.00
CA LYS A 137 -0.17 3.93 20.56
C LYS A 137 0.54 4.44 19.31
N LYS A 138 1.61 3.77 18.88
CA LYS A 138 2.45 4.20 17.74
C LYS A 138 1.90 3.72 16.40
N THR A 139 1.10 2.66 16.38
CA THR A 139 0.53 2.11 15.15
C THR A 139 -0.64 2.99 14.69
N SER A 140 -0.53 3.55 13.48
CA SER A 140 -1.57 4.40 12.88
C SER A 140 -2.74 3.57 12.35
N VAL A 141 -3.96 4.09 12.40
CA VAL A 141 -5.16 3.43 11.86
C VAL A 141 -5.77 4.23 10.71
N GLY A 142 -5.96 3.59 9.56
CA GLY A 142 -6.67 4.15 8.40
C GLY A 142 -7.88 3.32 7.99
N ILE A 143 -8.65 3.83 7.04
CA ILE A 143 -9.63 3.04 6.27
C ILE A 143 -9.17 2.92 4.83
N LYS A 144 -9.57 1.82 4.20
CA LYS A 144 -9.38 1.54 2.79
C LYS A 144 -10.69 1.75 2.05
N GLU A 145 -10.66 2.63 1.06
CA GLU A 145 -11.78 2.91 0.15
C GLU A 145 -11.34 2.60 -1.28
N LYS A 146 -12.24 2.00 -2.08
CA LYS A 146 -11.94 1.54 -3.44
C LYS A 146 -12.35 2.58 -4.48
N ILE A 147 -11.49 2.80 -5.46
CA ILE A 147 -11.83 3.43 -6.74
C ILE A 147 -11.41 2.53 -7.90
N THR A 148 -12.06 2.75 -9.03
CA THR A 148 -11.79 2.00 -10.26
C THR A 148 -11.42 2.98 -11.36
N LEU A 149 -10.33 2.69 -12.07
CA LEU A 149 -9.85 3.45 -13.20
C LEU A 149 -9.91 2.59 -14.47
N SER A 150 -10.13 3.21 -15.62
CA SER A 150 -9.97 2.56 -16.92
C SER A 150 -9.57 3.60 -17.96
N ASN A 151 -9.12 3.17 -19.15
CA ASN A 151 -8.84 4.10 -20.24
C ASN A 151 -10.13 4.83 -20.69
N ASN A 152 -11.22 4.10 -20.89
CA ASN A 152 -12.39 4.58 -21.63
C ASN A 152 -13.67 4.80 -20.80
N GLY A 153 -13.59 4.81 -19.46
CA GLY A 153 -14.77 4.95 -18.58
C GLY A 153 -14.62 6.01 -17.50
N TYR A 154 -15.72 6.67 -17.16
CA TYR A 154 -15.85 7.50 -15.96
C TYR A 154 -16.50 6.69 -14.85
N PHE A 155 -15.83 6.57 -13.71
CA PHE A 155 -16.38 5.86 -12.55
C PHE A 155 -16.81 6.89 -11.49
N PRO A 156 -18.12 7.02 -11.20
CA PRO A 156 -18.64 8.05 -10.30
C PRO A 156 -18.27 7.83 -8.82
N GLY A 157 -17.54 6.76 -8.49
CA GLY A 157 -17.22 6.38 -7.11
C GLY A 157 -16.32 7.36 -6.36
N TYR A 158 -15.60 8.26 -7.05
CA TYR A 158 -14.52 9.00 -6.40
C TYR A 158 -14.99 10.06 -5.39
N GLU A 159 -16.08 10.78 -5.69
CA GLU A 159 -16.72 11.71 -4.73
C GLU A 159 -17.25 10.97 -3.49
N GLY A 160 -17.79 9.76 -3.69
CA GLY A 160 -18.26 8.90 -2.62
C GLY A 160 -17.15 8.52 -1.65
N VAL A 161 -15.97 8.22 -2.19
CA VAL A 161 -14.75 7.92 -1.42
C VAL A 161 -14.26 9.14 -0.63
N ALA A 162 -14.15 10.31 -1.26
CA ALA A 162 -13.76 11.54 -0.55
C ALA A 162 -14.74 11.90 0.58
N SER A 163 -16.04 11.69 0.34
CA SER A 163 -17.07 11.83 1.37
C SER A 163 -16.92 10.80 2.50
N GLY A 164 -16.53 9.57 2.17
CA GLY A 164 -16.18 8.50 3.12
C GLY A 164 -15.07 8.92 4.08
N PHE A 165 -13.95 9.42 3.55
CA PHE A 165 -12.85 9.93 4.37
C PHE A 165 -13.25 11.14 5.20
N THR A 166 -13.94 12.12 4.62
CA THR A 166 -14.38 13.33 5.32
C THR A 166 -15.26 13.00 6.52
N ARG A 167 -16.21 12.06 6.38
CA ARG A 167 -17.08 11.59 7.47
C ARG A 167 -16.35 10.87 8.60
N ASN A 168 -15.13 10.39 8.35
CA ASN A 168 -14.33 9.59 9.27
C ASN A 168 -13.03 10.28 9.72
N LYS A 169 -12.78 11.52 9.28
CA LYS A 169 -11.49 12.22 9.45
C LYS A 169 -10.93 12.24 10.87
N ASP A 170 -11.80 12.38 11.87
CA ASP A 170 -11.38 12.48 13.28
C ASP A 170 -10.98 11.12 13.87
N SER A 171 -11.53 10.04 13.32
CA SER A 171 -11.22 8.67 13.75
C SER A 171 -9.99 8.08 13.06
N LEU A 172 -9.42 8.72 12.05
CA LEU A 172 -8.37 8.14 11.21
C LEU A 172 -7.06 8.91 11.30
N ASP A 173 -5.98 8.16 11.22
CA ASP A 173 -4.62 8.69 11.19
C ASP A 173 -4.13 8.84 9.76
N TYR A 174 -4.62 8.03 8.82
CA TYR A 174 -4.34 8.13 7.39
C TYR A 174 -5.50 7.59 6.52
N MET A 175 -5.40 7.80 5.22
CA MET A 175 -6.32 7.34 4.19
C MET A 175 -5.63 6.31 3.29
N LEU A 176 -6.26 5.17 2.98
CA LEU A 176 -5.79 4.24 1.96
C LEU A 176 -6.77 4.20 0.80
N LEU A 177 -6.33 4.58 -0.40
CA LEU A 177 -7.12 4.54 -1.62
C LEU A 177 -6.70 3.32 -2.45
N SER A 178 -7.59 2.34 -2.56
CA SER A 178 -7.39 1.16 -3.39
C SER A 178 -7.78 1.48 -4.84
N VAL A 179 -6.79 1.57 -5.72
CA VAL A 179 -6.93 1.96 -7.11
C VAL A 179 -6.90 0.72 -7.98
N ASP A 180 -8.09 0.26 -8.38
CA ASP A 180 -8.28 -0.89 -9.26
C ASP A 180 -8.28 -0.44 -10.72
N ILE A 181 -7.27 -0.87 -11.48
CA ILE A 181 -7.09 -0.47 -12.87
C ILE A 181 -7.70 -1.54 -13.78
N LEU A 182 -8.83 -1.25 -14.41
CA LEU A 182 -9.49 -2.20 -15.32
C LEU A 182 -8.63 -2.47 -16.56
N GLY A 183 -8.31 -3.75 -16.76
CA GLY A 183 -7.41 -4.23 -17.81
C GLY A 183 -5.99 -4.46 -17.30
N ASN A 184 -5.08 -4.76 -18.23
CA ASN A 184 -3.66 -5.00 -17.95
C ASN A 184 -2.77 -3.79 -18.30
N SER A 185 -3.38 -2.69 -18.74
CA SER A 185 -2.68 -1.48 -19.17
C SER A 185 -3.54 -0.24 -18.99
N ILE A 186 -2.92 0.83 -18.50
CA ILE A 186 -3.49 2.18 -18.48
C ILE A 186 -2.49 3.15 -19.09
N ASP A 187 -2.99 4.12 -19.84
CA ASP A 187 -2.15 5.24 -20.28
C ASP A 187 -1.78 6.11 -19.07
N SER A 188 -0.50 6.52 -18.97
CA SER A 188 -0.01 7.36 -17.85
C SER A 188 -0.80 8.66 -17.68
N SER A 189 -1.16 9.33 -18.78
CA SER A 189 -1.90 10.59 -18.71
C SER A 189 -3.33 10.37 -18.24
N VAL A 190 -3.93 9.24 -18.62
CA VAL A 190 -5.27 8.85 -18.14
C VAL A 190 -5.24 8.44 -16.67
N PHE A 191 -4.22 7.68 -16.26
CA PHE A 191 -4.00 7.35 -14.86
C PHE A 191 -3.85 8.62 -14.02
N ALA A 192 -2.95 9.52 -14.44
CA ALA A 192 -2.66 10.76 -13.74
C ALA A 192 -3.88 11.66 -13.62
N SER A 193 -4.54 11.97 -14.74
CA SER A 193 -5.70 12.87 -14.77
C SER A 193 -6.92 12.33 -14.00
N LYS A 194 -7.11 11.00 -13.94
CA LYS A 194 -8.23 10.40 -13.21
C LYS A 194 -7.94 10.23 -11.72
N LEU A 195 -6.70 9.87 -11.36
CA LEU A 195 -6.33 9.66 -9.96
C LEU A 195 -6.06 10.98 -9.24
N PHE A 196 -5.31 11.90 -9.84
CA PHE A 196 -4.86 13.12 -9.18
C PHE A 196 -5.70 14.34 -9.57
N ASN A 197 -7.02 14.17 -9.58
CA ASN A 197 -7.96 15.23 -9.94
C ASN A 197 -8.30 16.15 -8.75
N GLU A 198 -9.20 17.11 -8.96
CA GLU A 198 -9.64 18.06 -7.91
C GLU A 198 -10.23 17.38 -6.65
N THR A 199 -10.82 16.20 -6.79
CA THR A 199 -11.32 15.40 -5.66
C THR A 199 -10.17 14.86 -4.83
N PHE A 200 -9.08 14.42 -5.45
CA PHE A 200 -7.85 14.06 -4.75
C PHE A 200 -7.26 15.25 -4.00
N VAL A 201 -7.21 16.43 -4.62
CA VAL A 201 -6.74 17.67 -3.97
C VAL A 201 -7.57 17.99 -2.73
N ARG A 202 -8.91 17.93 -2.82
CA ARG A 202 -9.79 18.14 -1.66
C ARG A 202 -9.56 17.11 -0.54
N MET A 203 -9.14 15.89 -0.85
CA MET A 203 -8.76 14.93 0.19
C MET A 203 -7.45 15.32 0.90
N GLN A 204 -6.51 15.98 0.21
CA GLN A 204 -5.28 16.47 0.82
C GLN A 204 -5.54 17.59 1.85
N ASP A 205 -6.60 18.39 1.66
CA ASP A 205 -7.03 19.43 2.61
C ASP A 205 -7.39 18.87 4.01
N LEU A 206 -7.65 17.57 4.11
CA LEU A 206 -7.86 16.88 5.39
C LEU A 206 -6.58 16.78 6.23
N LYS A 207 -5.40 17.10 5.65
CA LYS A 207 -4.08 17.05 6.30
C LYS A 207 -3.78 15.70 6.96
N LYS A 208 -4.21 14.62 6.31
CA LYS A 208 -3.89 13.24 6.67
C LYS A 208 -3.01 12.62 5.58
N PRO A 209 -2.05 11.75 5.93
CA PRO A 209 -1.33 10.98 4.93
C PRO A 209 -2.31 10.19 4.04
N ILE A 210 -2.05 10.17 2.74
CA ILE A 210 -2.76 9.40 1.73
C ILE A 210 -1.81 8.31 1.22
N TYR A 211 -2.24 7.07 1.34
CA TYR A 211 -1.59 5.93 0.73
C TYR A 211 -2.42 5.47 -0.48
N LEU A 212 -1.75 5.14 -1.57
CA LEU A 212 -2.36 4.58 -2.77
C LEU A 212 -2.01 3.09 -2.85
N GLU A 213 -2.99 2.19 -2.87
CA GLU A 213 -2.76 0.78 -3.20
C GLU A 213 -3.13 0.58 -4.67
N ILE A 214 -2.14 0.31 -5.51
CA ILE A 214 -2.35 0.17 -6.96
C ILE A 214 -2.52 -1.30 -7.30
N LEU A 215 -3.72 -1.69 -7.75
CA LEU A 215 -4.07 -3.06 -8.11
C LEU A 215 -4.22 -3.18 -9.63
N PRO A 216 -3.44 -4.02 -10.31
CA PRO A 216 -3.69 -4.33 -11.72
C PRO A 216 -4.95 -5.19 -11.86
N GLY A 217 -5.90 -4.81 -12.73
CA GLY A 217 -7.24 -5.40 -12.78
C GLY A 217 -7.30 -6.86 -13.22
N THR A 218 -6.42 -7.30 -14.12
CA THR A 218 -6.27 -8.75 -14.44
C THR A 218 -5.12 -9.39 -13.65
N GLY A 219 -4.75 -8.81 -12.51
CA GLY A 219 -3.65 -9.27 -11.66
C GLY A 219 -2.25 -9.01 -12.21
N LYS A 220 -2.12 -8.32 -13.36
CA LYS A 220 -0.81 -8.06 -13.98
C LYS A 220 -0.78 -6.82 -14.87
N PHE A 221 0.24 -5.99 -14.68
CA PHE A 221 0.58 -4.92 -15.62
C PHE A 221 1.40 -5.45 -16.80
N SER A 222 1.24 -4.81 -17.97
CA SER A 222 2.30 -4.82 -18.98
C SER A 222 3.54 -4.08 -18.45
N ASP A 223 4.75 -4.46 -18.91
CA ASP A 223 6.00 -3.82 -18.48
C ASP A 223 5.95 -2.29 -18.68
N LYS A 224 5.40 -1.84 -19.82
CA LYS A 224 5.25 -0.41 -20.12
C LYS A 224 4.31 0.25 -19.12
N SER A 225 3.09 -0.28 -18.96
CA SER A 225 2.10 0.29 -18.05
C SER A 225 2.58 0.33 -16.60
N PHE A 226 3.35 -0.68 -16.16
CA PHE A 226 3.94 -0.70 -14.83
C PHE A 226 4.91 0.46 -14.63
N PHE A 227 5.86 0.67 -15.54
CA PHE A 227 6.81 1.77 -15.42
C PHE A 227 6.15 3.14 -15.58
N ASP A 228 5.15 3.23 -16.46
CA ASP A 228 4.38 4.45 -16.65
C ASP A 228 3.66 4.85 -15.37
N VAL A 229 2.93 3.92 -14.74
CA VAL A 229 2.27 4.15 -13.44
C VAL A 229 3.28 4.42 -12.33
N LEU A 230 4.36 3.63 -12.26
CA LEU A 230 5.41 3.79 -11.23
C LEU A 230 6.05 5.18 -11.29
N ARG A 231 6.33 5.68 -12.50
CA ARG A 231 6.84 7.04 -12.70
C ARG A 231 5.88 8.09 -12.13
N GLU A 232 4.59 7.99 -12.45
CA GLU A 232 3.58 8.94 -11.95
C GLU A 232 3.49 8.95 -10.43
N LEU A 233 3.66 7.78 -9.80
CA LEU A 233 3.64 7.62 -8.35
C LEU A 233 4.91 8.18 -7.70
N GLU A 234 6.09 7.89 -8.25
CA GLU A 234 7.37 8.40 -7.75
C GLU A 234 7.47 9.91 -7.85
N CYS A 235 6.98 10.50 -8.95
CA CYS A 235 6.97 11.95 -9.13
C CYS A 235 6.00 12.68 -8.19
N ARG A 236 5.00 11.99 -7.63
CA ARG A 236 4.04 12.55 -6.66
C ARG A 236 4.27 12.10 -5.23
N GLN A 237 5.26 11.24 -5.00
CA GLN A 237 5.58 10.79 -3.66
C GLN A 237 6.06 11.97 -2.82
N SER A 238 5.51 12.09 -1.61
CA SER A 238 5.85 13.15 -0.68
C SER A 238 5.84 12.64 0.76
N GLY A 239 6.08 13.53 1.73
CA GLY A 239 5.96 13.18 3.14
C GLY A 239 4.54 12.74 3.54
N THR A 240 3.52 13.10 2.75
CA THR A 240 2.11 12.80 3.01
C THR A 240 1.48 11.90 1.96
N ILE A 241 2.06 11.74 0.77
CA ILE A 241 1.56 10.87 -0.29
C ILE A 241 2.53 9.71 -0.50
N ASN A 242 2.05 8.50 -0.28
CA ASN A 242 2.82 7.26 -0.43
C ASN A 242 1.99 6.22 -1.18
N TYR A 243 2.60 5.11 -1.56
CA TYR A 243 1.92 4.07 -2.33
C TYR A 243 2.43 2.66 -2.05
N PHE A 244 1.62 1.68 -2.41
CA PHE A 244 1.89 0.25 -2.42
C PHE A 244 1.49 -0.32 -3.77
N VAL A 245 2.45 -0.86 -4.54
CA VAL A 245 2.12 -1.54 -5.80
C VAL A 245 1.77 -2.99 -5.50
N GLY A 246 0.58 -3.42 -5.93
CA GLY A 246 0.12 -4.79 -5.82
C GLY A 246 0.56 -5.65 -7.00
N ASP A 247 0.91 -6.89 -6.67
CA ASP A 247 1.25 -7.96 -7.60
C ASP A 247 0.96 -9.30 -6.91
N ASN A 248 0.79 -10.37 -7.69
CA ASN A 248 0.45 -11.67 -7.14
C ASN A 248 1.65 -12.41 -6.51
N PHE A 249 2.90 -11.98 -6.80
CA PHE A 249 4.14 -12.66 -6.40
C PHE A 249 4.20 -14.15 -6.77
N GLY A 250 3.39 -14.56 -7.75
CA GLY A 250 3.40 -15.90 -8.36
C GLY A 250 4.48 -16.06 -9.40
N SER A 251 4.47 -17.18 -10.13
CA SER A 251 5.45 -17.47 -11.19
C SER A 251 5.44 -16.43 -12.32
N ASP A 252 4.33 -15.72 -12.51
CA ASP A 252 4.13 -14.72 -13.56
C ASP A 252 4.24 -13.27 -13.07
N SER A 253 4.61 -13.08 -11.80
CA SER A 253 4.84 -11.80 -11.12
C SER A 253 5.68 -10.83 -11.96
N ILE A 254 5.30 -9.55 -11.98
CA ILE A 254 6.10 -8.52 -12.64
C ILE A 254 7.45 -8.31 -11.95
N PHE A 255 7.50 -8.46 -10.62
CA PHE A 255 8.71 -8.29 -9.81
C PHE A 255 9.73 -9.40 -10.00
N ARG A 256 9.30 -10.58 -10.47
CA ARG A 256 10.21 -11.71 -10.78
C ARG A 256 10.84 -11.63 -12.17
N LYS A 257 10.43 -10.67 -13.02
CA LYS A 257 11.07 -10.44 -14.33
C LYS A 257 12.42 -9.75 -14.12
N SER A 258 13.51 -10.38 -14.57
CA SER A 258 14.88 -9.84 -14.42
C SER A 258 15.02 -8.39 -14.90
N LYS A 259 14.43 -8.04 -16.05
CA LYS A 259 14.42 -6.67 -16.59
C LYS A 259 13.76 -5.67 -15.64
N ILE A 260 12.67 -6.08 -14.98
CA ILE A 260 11.95 -5.23 -14.02
C ILE A 260 12.76 -5.11 -12.73
N TYR A 261 13.14 -6.25 -12.16
CA TYR A 261 13.92 -6.33 -10.92
C TYR A 261 15.20 -5.47 -10.99
N ASN A 262 16.02 -5.66 -12.03
CA ASN A 262 17.25 -4.91 -12.22
C ASN A 262 17.00 -3.39 -12.35
N LYS A 263 15.87 -2.99 -12.93
CA LYS A 263 15.52 -1.58 -13.04
C LYS A 263 15.04 -1.00 -11.71
N LEU A 264 14.36 -1.80 -10.89
CA LEU A 264 13.92 -1.41 -9.55
C LEU A 264 15.09 -1.25 -8.56
N GLU A 265 16.10 -2.13 -8.61
CA GLU A 265 17.29 -2.02 -7.76
C GLU A 265 18.11 -0.74 -8.04
N ASN A 266 18.10 -0.32 -9.30
CA ASN A 266 18.81 0.87 -9.77
C ASN A 266 17.94 2.14 -9.74
N LEU A 267 16.75 2.08 -9.12
CA LEU A 267 15.96 3.28 -8.92
C LEU A 267 16.75 4.28 -8.06
N SER A 268 16.75 5.51 -8.53
CA SER A 268 17.24 6.71 -7.88
C SER A 268 16.21 7.81 -8.12
N LYS A 269 16.17 8.85 -7.28
CA LYS A 269 15.24 9.98 -7.46
C LYS A 269 15.35 10.64 -8.85
N ASN A 270 16.49 10.47 -9.53
CA ASN A 270 16.75 10.99 -10.88
C ASN A 270 16.39 9.99 -12.00
N THR A 271 15.84 8.82 -11.65
CA THR A 271 15.52 7.75 -12.64
C THR A 271 14.25 8.06 -13.43
N PHE A 272 13.41 8.90 -12.86
CA PHE A 272 12.19 9.38 -13.48
C PHE A 272 12.33 10.87 -13.75
N ASP A 273 12.27 11.24 -15.03
CA ASP A 273 12.06 12.64 -15.38
C ASP A 273 10.61 13.01 -15.05
N CYS A 274 10.45 13.90 -14.07
CA CYS A 274 9.15 14.40 -13.63
C CYS A 274 8.71 15.66 -14.39
N GLN A 275 9.54 16.20 -15.29
CA GLN A 275 9.16 17.34 -16.11
C GLN A 275 7.94 17.00 -16.97
N GLY A 276 6.87 17.79 -16.84
CA GLY A 276 5.61 17.57 -17.57
C GLY A 276 4.66 16.51 -16.97
N HIS A 277 5.04 15.85 -15.86
CA HIS A 277 4.20 14.88 -15.16
C HIS A 277 3.44 15.48 -13.95
N GLU A 278 3.65 16.76 -13.67
CA GLU A 278 2.98 17.55 -12.61
C GLU A 278 1.56 18.04 -13.00
N HIS A 279 0.93 17.44 -14.01
CA HIS A 279 -0.39 17.87 -14.45
C HIS A 279 -1.45 17.52 -13.40
N ILE A 280 -1.78 18.54 -12.59
CA ILE A 280 -2.87 18.60 -11.61
C ILE A 280 -2.60 17.77 -10.35
N GLY A 281 -2.78 18.39 -9.18
CA GLY A 281 -2.88 17.68 -7.89
C GLY A 281 -1.73 17.79 -6.89
N ASN A 282 -0.76 18.69 -7.11
CA ASN A 282 0.27 19.05 -6.11
C ASN A 282 -0.22 20.11 -5.12
#